data_AF-A0A847JKY1-F1
#
_entry.id   AF-A0A847JKY1-F1
#
_cell.length_a   1.000
_cell.length_b   1.000
_cell.length_c   1.000
_cell.angle_alpha   90.00
_cell.angle_beta   90.00
_cell.angle_gamma   90.00
#
_symmetry.space_group_name_H-M   'P 1'
#
loop_
_entity.id
_entity.type
_entity.pdbx_description
1 polymer ?
#
loop_
_entity_poly.entity_id
_entity_poly.type
_entity_poly.pdbx_seq_one_letter_code
_entity_poly.pdbx_strand_id
1 'polypeptide(L)'
;MKCIFVLDVSELSFSERVCAAALQGLVNRKGATLYLDYGFYDDPSARRTNEEFIDDENWFGKYRAFLGNQDEHNIEFYRMEHGFDIEELSSLSEALNKFRNDYGGLVIWDESLLDTVNAAVMLAGLENLIP
;
A
#
# COMPACT_ATOMS: atom_id res chain seq x y z
N MET A 1 16.80 -17.51 1.86
CA MET A 1 16.75 -16.07 1.56
C MET A 1 15.33 -15.61 1.79
N LYS A 2 15.13 -14.45 2.43
CA LYS A 2 13.79 -13.87 2.61
C LYS A 2 13.57 -12.89 1.47
N CYS A 3 12.54 -13.11 0.66
CA CYS A 3 12.20 -12.24 -0.48
C CYS A 3 10.97 -11.40 -0.11
N ILE A 4 11.01 -10.11 -0.43
CA ILE A 4 9.87 -9.20 -0.39
C ILE A 4 9.45 -8.91 -1.83
N PHE A 5 8.18 -9.14 -2.11
CA PHE A 5 7.56 -8.73 -3.36
C PHE A 5 7.12 -7.27 -3.24
N VAL A 6 7.44 -6.45 -4.23
CA VAL A 6 7.06 -5.02 -4.26
C VAL A 6 6.01 -4.84 -5.34
N LEU A 7 4.89 -4.21 -4.99
CA LEU A 7 3.86 -3.80 -5.94
C LEU A 7 3.74 -2.28 -5.93
N ASP A 8 3.96 -1.66 -7.08
CA ASP A 8 3.63 -0.25 -7.30
C ASP A 8 2.10 -0.09 -7.34
N VAL A 9 1.58 0.71 -6.42
CA VAL A 9 0.15 1.05 -6.29
C VAL A 9 -0.14 2.53 -6.54
N SER A 10 0.87 3.30 -6.95
CA SER A 10 0.80 4.76 -7.14
C SER A 10 -0.21 5.18 -8.20
N GLU A 11 -0.44 4.36 -9.23
CA GLU A 11 -1.40 4.64 -10.31
C GLU A 11 -2.69 3.79 -10.22
N LEU A 12 -2.82 2.94 -9.19
CA LEU A 12 -4.03 2.13 -9.00
C LEU A 12 -5.21 2.97 -8.51
N SER A 13 -6.42 2.58 -8.92
CA SER A 13 -7.66 3.15 -8.41
C SER A 13 -7.82 2.91 -6.90
N PHE A 14 -8.74 3.62 -6.25
CA PHE A 14 -9.03 3.42 -4.83
C PHE A 14 -9.40 1.96 -4.52
N SER A 15 -10.31 1.37 -5.29
CA SER A 15 -10.75 -0.02 -5.11
C SER A 15 -9.60 -1.01 -5.28
N GLU A 16 -8.71 -0.78 -6.24
CA GLU A 16 -7.51 -1.60 -6.44
C GLU A 16 -6.49 -1.45 -5.30
N ARG A 17 -6.29 -0.23 -4.77
CA ARG A 17 -5.43 0.01 -3.61
C ARG A 17 -5.97 -0.66 -2.34
N VAL A 18 -7.29 -0.66 -2.15
CA VAL A 18 -7.96 -1.38 -1.05
C VAL A 18 -7.70 -2.89 -1.17
N CYS A 19 -7.85 -3.44 -2.36
CA CYS A 19 -7.54 -4.84 -2.66
C CYS A 19 -6.06 -5.16 -2.39
N ALA A 20 -5.13 -4.32 -2.85
CA ALA A 20 -3.69 -4.48 -2.61
C ALA A 20 -3.33 -4.42 -1.12
N ALA A 21 -3.90 -3.47 -0.37
CA ALA A 21 -3.68 -3.33 1.07
C ALA A 21 -4.23 -4.51 1.86
N ALA A 22 -5.42 -5.02 1.51
CA ALA A 22 -5.97 -6.21 2.13
C ALA A 22 -5.10 -7.44 1.83
N LEU A 23 -4.66 -7.61 0.57
CA LEU A 23 -3.74 -8.68 0.19
C LEU A 23 -2.43 -8.61 0.98
N GLN A 24 -1.83 -7.43 1.10
CA GLN A 24 -0.64 -7.21 1.92
C GLN A 24 -0.87 -7.67 3.37
N GLY A 25 -1.97 -7.24 3.98
CA GLY A 25 -2.33 -7.63 5.34
C GLY A 25 -2.50 -9.14 5.51
N LEU A 26 -3.05 -9.84 4.52
CA LEU A 26 -3.21 -11.30 4.56
C LEU A 26 -1.88 -12.03 4.44
N VAL A 27 -1.10 -11.74 3.39
CA VAL A 27 0.14 -12.48 3.11
C VAL A 27 1.21 -12.18 4.15
N ASN A 28 1.22 -10.97 4.72
CA ASN A 28 2.20 -10.58 5.73
C ASN A 28 1.95 -11.19 7.12
N ARG A 29 0.83 -11.90 7.35
CA ARG A 29 0.64 -12.71 8.57
C ARG A 29 1.72 -13.76 8.76
N LYS A 30 2.35 -14.19 7.66
CA LYS A 30 3.40 -15.21 7.63
C LYS A 30 4.82 -14.62 7.74
N GLY A 31 4.95 -13.29 7.69
CA GLY A 31 6.21 -12.56 7.67
C GLY A 31 6.25 -11.49 6.59
N ALA A 32 7.31 -10.68 6.54
CA ALA A 32 7.49 -9.65 5.52
C ALA A 32 7.52 -10.28 4.11
N THR A 33 6.42 -10.13 3.37
CA THR A 33 6.18 -10.84 2.10
C THR A 33 5.80 -9.88 0.97
N LEU A 34 4.83 -8.99 1.17
CA LEU A 34 4.39 -7.99 0.19
C LEU A 34 4.61 -6.58 0.74
N TYR A 35 5.22 -5.72 -0.07
CA TYR A 35 5.42 -4.31 0.17
C TYR A 35 4.68 -3.52 -0.92
N LEU A 36 4.00 -2.44 -0.54
CA LEU A 36 3.27 -1.59 -1.46
C LEU A 36 4.01 -0.27 -1.60
N ASP A 37 4.33 0.10 -2.82
CA ASP A 37 4.93 1.40 -3.15
C ASP A 37 3.82 2.36 -3.58
N TYR A 38 3.56 3.37 -2.75
CA TYR A 38 2.54 4.39 -3.03
C TYR A 38 3.09 5.56 -3.86
N GLY A 39 4.38 5.55 -4.19
CA GLY A 39 5.04 6.58 -4.97
C GLY A 39 5.23 7.89 -4.18
N PHE A 40 5.19 9.00 -4.91
CA PHE A 40 5.41 10.32 -4.33
C PHE A 40 4.17 10.83 -3.59
N TYR A 41 4.27 10.89 -2.27
CA TYR A 41 3.25 11.50 -1.42
C TYR A 41 3.32 13.04 -1.48
N ASP A 42 2.79 13.64 -2.53
CA ASP A 42 2.68 15.10 -2.71
C ASP A 42 1.20 15.56 -2.62
N ASP A 43 0.38 14.89 -1.81
CA ASP A 43 -1.05 15.24 -1.67
C ASP A 43 -1.23 16.52 -0.83
N PRO A 44 -1.73 17.64 -1.40
CA PRO A 44 -2.02 18.86 -0.66
C PRO A 44 -3.20 18.71 0.31
N SER A 45 -4.08 17.74 0.10
CA SER A 45 -5.25 17.48 0.94
C SER A 45 -4.89 16.73 2.23
N ALA A 46 -3.87 15.86 2.19
CA ALA A 46 -3.29 15.20 3.37
C ALA A 46 -2.57 16.18 4.33
N ARG A 47 -2.25 17.39 3.87
CA ARG A 47 -1.61 18.46 4.67
C ARG A 47 -2.59 19.23 5.55
N ARG A 48 -3.90 18.93 5.47
CA ARG A 48 -4.98 19.69 6.12
C ARG A 48 -5.28 19.29 7.56
N THR A 49 -4.40 18.52 8.21
CA THR A 49 -4.70 17.85 9.48
C THR A 49 -4.38 18.65 10.75
N ASN A 50 -3.73 19.83 10.68
CA ASN A 50 -3.44 20.67 11.85
C ASN A 50 -3.67 22.16 11.57
N GLU A 51 -4.23 22.89 12.55
CA GLU A 51 -4.85 24.23 12.42
C GLU A 51 -3.88 25.41 12.16
N GLU A 52 -2.57 25.18 11.95
CA GLU A 52 -1.64 26.20 11.49
C GLU A 52 -0.89 25.73 10.24
N PHE A 53 -1.28 26.27 9.08
CA PHE A 53 -0.68 25.95 7.79
C PHE A 53 0.56 26.82 7.55
N ILE A 54 1.71 26.17 7.37
CA ILE A 54 2.82 26.78 6.63
C ILE A 54 2.29 27.03 5.20
N ASP A 55 2.47 28.24 4.68
CA ASP A 55 2.10 28.53 3.30
C ASP A 55 2.85 27.62 2.31
N ASP A 56 2.23 27.34 1.17
CA ASP A 56 2.77 26.40 0.19
C ASP A 56 4.21 26.78 -0.21
N GLU A 57 4.52 28.06 -0.35
CA GLU A 57 5.84 28.54 -0.77
C GLU A 57 6.94 28.18 0.24
N ASN A 58 6.68 28.37 1.53
CA ASN A 58 7.58 27.99 2.63
C ASN A 58 7.65 26.47 2.82
N TRP A 59 6.54 25.74 2.60
CA TRP A 59 6.53 24.28 2.68
C TRP A 59 7.34 23.66 1.53
N PHE A 60 7.09 24.09 0.29
CA PHE A 60 7.84 23.68 -0.88
C PHE A 60 9.33 24.02 -0.70
N GLY A 61 9.67 25.22 -0.26
CA GLY A 61 11.07 25.62 -0.04
C GLY A 61 11.82 24.79 1.00
N LYS A 62 11.16 24.37 2.10
CA LYS A 62 11.80 23.61 3.18
C LYS A 62 11.80 22.11 2.97
N TYR A 63 10.72 21.55 2.44
CA TYR A 63 10.49 20.10 2.45
C TYR A 63 10.68 19.45 1.09
N ARG A 64 10.69 20.19 -0.04
CA ARG A 64 10.81 19.59 -1.38
C ARG A 64 12.05 18.72 -1.57
N ALA A 65 13.18 19.09 -0.97
CA ALA A 65 14.41 18.29 -1.03
C ALA A 65 14.32 16.98 -0.23
N PHE A 66 13.34 16.86 0.68
CA PHE A 66 13.08 15.68 1.52
C PHE A 66 11.84 14.89 1.05
N LEU A 67 11.11 15.40 0.05
CA LEU A 67 10.01 14.71 -0.61
C LEU A 67 10.57 13.87 -1.75
N GLY A 68 10.86 12.60 -1.44
CA GLY A 68 11.16 11.54 -2.41
C GLY A 68 10.14 10.41 -2.29
N ASN A 69 10.25 9.40 -3.15
CA ASN A 69 9.55 8.15 -2.94
C ASN A 69 10.13 7.47 -1.68
N GLN A 70 9.47 7.67 -0.53
CA GLN A 70 9.95 7.12 0.74
C GLN A 70 9.81 5.60 0.77
N ASP A 71 8.89 5.04 -0.01
CA ASP A 71 8.72 3.61 -0.14
C ASP A 71 9.93 2.95 -0.81
N GLU A 72 10.49 3.58 -1.85
CA GLU A 72 11.77 3.18 -2.46
C GLU A 72 12.94 3.23 -1.47
N HIS A 73 13.03 4.29 -0.65
CA HIS A 73 14.09 4.38 0.36
C HIS A 73 13.94 3.30 1.44
N ASN A 74 12.72 3.02 1.89
CA ASN A 74 12.45 2.00 2.89
C ASN A 74 12.78 0.59 2.37
N ILE A 75 12.42 0.28 1.13
CA ILE A 75 12.70 -1.04 0.56
C ILE A 75 14.20 -1.25 0.33
N GLU A 76 14.93 -0.22 -0.09
CA GLU A 76 16.39 -0.28 -0.22
C GLU A 76 17.06 -0.45 1.15
N PHE A 77 16.57 0.24 2.18
CA PHE A 77 17.02 0.04 3.56
C PHE A 77 16.82 -1.43 4.01
N TYR A 78 15.66 -2.03 3.73
CA TYR A 78 15.41 -3.44 4.05
C TYR A 78 16.34 -4.39 3.29
N ARG A 79 16.64 -4.10 2.02
CA ARG A 79 17.62 -4.86 1.23
C ARG A 79 19.01 -4.78 1.88
N MET A 80 19.50 -3.57 2.18
CA MET A 80 20.85 -3.33 2.67
C MET A 80 21.08 -3.83 4.10
N GLU A 81 20.19 -3.46 5.03
CA GLU A 81 20.40 -3.71 6.47
C GLU A 81 19.90 -5.08 6.92
N HIS A 82 18.90 -5.64 6.21
CA HIS A 82 18.27 -6.89 6.60
C HIS A 82 18.45 -8.02 5.59
N GLY A 83 19.13 -7.77 4.46
CA GLY A 83 19.48 -8.79 3.46
C GLY A 83 18.27 -9.43 2.79
N PHE A 84 17.18 -8.66 2.61
CA PHE A 84 16.04 -9.12 1.82
C PHE A 84 16.36 -9.08 0.33
N ASP A 85 15.96 -10.12 -0.40
CA ASP A 85 15.81 -10.01 -1.84
C ASP A 85 14.53 -9.25 -2.15
N ILE A 86 14.56 -8.49 -3.24
CA ILE A 86 13.42 -7.72 -3.69
C ILE A 86 13.04 -8.19 -5.09
N GLU A 87 11.76 -8.51 -5.29
CA GLU A 87 11.19 -8.87 -6.59
C GLU A 87 10.00 -7.96 -6.88
N GLU A 88 10.03 -7.24 -7.99
CA GLU A 88 8.94 -6.37 -8.40
C GLU A 88 7.82 -7.19 -9.07
N LEU A 89 6.58 -6.86 -8.73
CA LEU A 89 5.38 -7.37 -9.37
C LEU A 89 4.86 -6.32 -10.35
N SER A 90 4.57 -6.74 -11.58
CA SER A 90 4.16 -5.86 -12.67
C SER A 90 2.72 -5.34 -12.56
N SER A 91 1.88 -5.98 -11.74
CA SER A 91 0.47 -5.61 -11.59
C SER A 91 -0.20 -6.21 -10.37
N LEU A 92 -1.34 -5.63 -9.97
CA LEU A 92 -2.24 -6.23 -8.96
C LEU A 92 -2.71 -7.63 -9.38
N SER A 93 -2.95 -7.87 -10.67
CA SER A 93 -3.33 -9.19 -11.18
C SER A 93 -2.23 -10.23 -10.96
N GLU A 94 -0.97 -9.86 -11.16
CA GLU A 94 0.16 -10.73 -10.85
C GLU A 94 0.24 -11.03 -9.35
N ALA A 95 0.09 -10.02 -8.50
CA ALA A 95 0.10 -10.18 -7.05
C ALA A 95 -1.01 -11.16 -6.58
N LEU A 96 -2.24 -10.95 -7.04
CA LEU A 96 -3.39 -11.81 -6.70
C LEU A 96 -3.20 -13.25 -7.16
N ASN A 97 -2.63 -13.46 -8.35
CA ASN A 97 -2.32 -14.79 -8.86
C ASN A 97 -1.20 -15.47 -8.06
N LYS A 98 -0.15 -14.73 -7.73
CA LYS A 98 1.00 -15.24 -6.97
C LYS A 98 0.60 -15.74 -5.58
N PHE A 99 -0.30 -15.03 -4.91
CA PHE A 99 -0.80 -15.36 -3.57
C PHE A 99 -2.19 -15.99 -3.58
N ARG A 100 -2.58 -16.64 -4.69
CA ARG A 100 -3.94 -17.16 -4.84
C ARG A 100 -4.36 -18.11 -3.72
N ASN A 101 -3.42 -18.85 -3.14
CA ASN A 101 -3.68 -19.83 -2.08
C ASN A 101 -3.80 -19.19 -0.68
N ASP A 102 -3.62 -17.87 -0.55
CA ASP A 102 -3.66 -17.14 0.72
C ASP A 102 -5.04 -16.56 1.05
N TYR A 103 -5.99 -16.64 0.11
CA TYR A 103 -7.36 -16.16 0.30
C TYR A 103 -8.41 -17.11 -0.31
N GLY A 104 -9.57 -17.21 0.32
CA GLY A 104 -10.64 -18.14 -0.02
C GLY A 104 -11.68 -17.61 -1.00
N GLY A 105 -11.74 -16.30 -1.23
CA GLY A 105 -12.76 -15.68 -2.06
C GLY A 105 -12.75 -14.16 -2.02
N LEU A 106 -13.89 -13.56 -2.35
CA LEU A 106 -14.09 -12.12 -2.44
C LEU A 106 -15.16 -11.63 -1.46
N VAL A 107 -15.07 -10.36 -1.05
CA VAL A 107 -16.12 -9.64 -0.31
C VAL A 107 -16.44 -8.33 -1.00
N ILE A 108 -17.60 -8.25 -1.64
CA ILE A 108 -18.00 -7.06 -2.39
C ILE A 108 -18.56 -5.99 -1.44
N TRP A 109 -18.17 -4.73 -1.65
CA TRP A 109 -18.75 -3.57 -0.99
C TRP A 109 -19.53 -2.69 -1.96
N ASP A 110 -20.33 -1.77 -1.42
CA ASP A 110 -21.11 -0.81 -2.21
C ASP A 110 -20.38 0.53 -2.26
N GLU A 111 -19.83 0.88 -3.42
CA GLU A 111 -19.11 2.14 -3.63
C GLU A 111 -19.98 3.39 -3.38
N SER A 112 -21.32 3.26 -3.42
CA SER A 112 -22.24 4.36 -3.09
C SER A 112 -22.42 4.58 -1.58
N LEU A 113 -22.01 3.61 -0.76
CA LEU A 113 -22.08 3.66 0.69
C LEU A 113 -20.67 3.55 1.28
N LEU A 114 -20.04 4.72 1.49
CA LEU A 114 -18.61 4.87 1.84
C LEU A 114 -18.13 3.94 2.96
N ASP A 115 -18.94 3.70 3.99
CA ASP A 115 -18.52 2.88 5.13
C ASP A 115 -18.50 1.37 4.86
N THR A 116 -19.13 0.91 3.77
CA THR A 116 -19.17 -0.53 3.45
C THR A 116 -17.80 -1.07 3.06
N VAL A 117 -16.88 -0.24 2.57
CA VAL A 117 -15.48 -0.64 2.31
C VAL A 117 -14.77 -1.05 3.60
N ASN A 118 -15.03 -0.34 4.71
CA ASN A 118 -14.42 -0.66 6.00
C ASN A 118 -14.94 -2.01 6.52
N ALA A 119 -16.24 -2.26 6.37
CA ALA A 119 -16.85 -3.54 6.72
C ALA A 119 -16.30 -4.69 5.86
N ALA A 120 -16.13 -4.48 4.55
CA ALA A 120 -15.56 -5.45 3.63
C ALA A 120 -14.10 -5.76 3.96
N VAL A 121 -13.25 -4.75 4.18
CA VAL A 121 -11.85 -4.95 4.58
C VAL A 121 -11.73 -5.69 5.92
N MET A 122 -12.58 -5.34 6.91
CA MET A 122 -12.62 -6.04 8.19
C MET A 122 -12.99 -7.52 8.00
N LEU A 123 -14.04 -7.81 7.23
CA LEU A 123 -14.48 -9.18 6.96
C LEU A 123 -13.43 -9.97 6.16
N ALA A 124 -12.81 -9.33 5.16
CA ALA A 124 -11.70 -9.87 4.38
C ALA A 124 -10.54 -10.31 5.27
N GLY A 125 -10.19 -9.47 6.25
CA GLY A 125 -9.20 -9.84 7.26
C GLY A 125 -9.60 -11.07 8.07
N LEU A 126 -10.84 -11.16 8.56
CA LEU A 126 -11.28 -12.27 9.42
C LEU A 126 -11.38 -13.60 8.66
N GLU A 127 -11.94 -13.56 7.45
CA GLU A 127 -12.32 -14.75 6.69
C GLU A 127 -11.31 -15.12 5.58
N ASN A 128 -10.16 -14.43 5.54
CA ASN A 128 -9.17 -14.55 4.47
C ASN A 128 -9.79 -14.34 3.07
N LEU A 129 -10.49 -13.21 2.88
CA LEU A 129 -11.05 -12.82 1.59
C LEU A 129 -10.30 -11.60 1.05
N ILE A 130 -10.52 -11.29 -0.22
CA ILE A 130 -10.09 -10.03 -0.82
C ILE A 130 -11.33 -9.15 -1.02
N PRO A 131 -11.33 -7.90 -0.54
CA PRO A 131 -12.39 -6.97 -0.88
C PRO A 131 -12.37 -6.73 -2.40
#